data_AF-A0A8H7SBJ9-F1
#
_entry.id   AF-A0A8H7SBJ9-F1
#
_cell.length_a   1.000
_cell.length_b   1.000
_cell.length_c   1.000
_cell.angle_alpha   90.00
_cell.angle_beta   90.00
_cell.angle_gamma   90.00
#
_symmetry.space_group_name_H-M   'P 1'
#
loop_
_entity.id
_entity.type
_entity.pdbx_description
1 polymer ?
#
loop_
_entity_poly.entity_id
_entity_poly.type
_entity_poly.pdbx_seq_one_letter_code
_entity_poly.pdbx_strand_id
1 'polypeptide(L)'
;MRLTATVVRRTIQPWQRRSLWTSVTTTARTTEECIQQATQQLSIKDPNICVALVSKSFPDYRAVTQQLASHLKSTYTLGCVVDHVPSVQHGISLLIGDKDCVPFHIPDSQERHKVRSISVGRWGRVEDFDRLRFQGNKLNEGGWDSFSTISRPANQVTLPSTLQTQSGVPSFVFMASDNEPDQLLDALDYHFPDSAKVGVIGASTPFITGEPYALFCQQEILGSGIVGFASYNDQSVNELEVKHTSLEPLGDLLTITRCRGNIILDLDQAGATGLLLELIQQGQSARIAKDQEFYLGIYPTDSDDSSKMTVNRITSGDPSRGNMSIDTTADLQVGQRVQFMKRRASDNVHVPAEKMIFGVVDKDYTIDAKPIQLPDTPKVLLDVFGGASENGIIVGRPGLASQILDVPYSVGLPQHILLDFGSQPVTVESIVFMFQGGFVGKKCIALASLPESPNSYDIELGAFYPEDINSTQTFPLPSSENKVQRLKIIFEESTDFYGRITVYKMDILGH
;
A
#
# COMPACT_ATOMS: atom_id res chain seq x y z
N MET A 1 13.49 -3.80 -4.15
CA MET A 1 12.33 -3.59 -5.04
C MET A 1 11.46 -2.50 -4.42
N ARG A 2 11.54 -1.25 -4.89
CA ARG A 2 10.91 -0.14 -4.16
C ARG A 2 10.49 0.98 -5.11
N LEU A 3 9.20 1.32 -5.15
CA LEU A 3 8.83 2.73 -5.26
C LEU A 3 9.37 3.42 -4.02
N THR A 4 9.99 4.57 -4.19
CA THR A 4 10.49 5.34 -3.05
C THR A 4 9.98 6.76 -3.16
N ALA A 5 9.16 7.17 -2.20
CA ALA A 5 8.92 8.58 -1.93
C ALA A 5 9.92 9.02 -0.86
N THR A 6 10.77 9.98 -1.22
CA THR A 6 11.74 10.60 -0.32
C THR A 6 11.28 12.03 -0.05
N VAL A 7 11.23 12.40 1.23
CA VAL A 7 11.02 13.80 1.60
C VAL A 7 12.38 14.46 1.69
N VAL A 8 12.76 15.23 0.67
CA VAL A 8 14.02 15.99 0.67
C VAL A 8 13.74 17.36 1.26
N ARG A 9 14.34 17.65 2.41
CA ARG A 9 14.26 18.98 3.03
C ARG A 9 15.33 19.90 2.48
N ARG A 10 14.92 20.96 1.79
CA ARG A 10 15.84 22.07 1.43
C ARG A 10 15.68 23.21 2.43
N THR A 11 16.79 23.56 3.10
CA THR A 11 16.82 24.68 4.02
C THR A 11 17.06 25.96 3.21
N ILE A 12 16.19 26.97 3.36
CA ILE A 12 16.26 28.23 2.60
C ILE A 12 17.47 29.10 3.04
N GLN A 13 18.09 28.82 4.20
CA GLN A 13 19.29 29.54 4.67
C GLN A 13 20.39 28.61 5.22
N PRO A 14 21.69 28.88 4.94
CA PRO A 14 22.80 28.01 5.34
C PRO A 14 23.16 28.06 6.85
N TRP A 15 22.53 28.92 7.63
CA TRP A 15 22.86 29.09 9.04
C TRP A 15 22.13 28.05 9.89
N GLN A 16 22.92 27.16 10.48
CA GLN A 16 22.56 26.03 11.34
C GLN A 16 21.35 26.30 12.26
N ARG A 17 20.17 25.79 11.89
CA ARG A 17 19.12 25.43 12.85
C ARG A 17 19.04 23.91 12.90
N ARG A 18 19.10 23.34 14.10
CA ARG A 18 18.91 21.91 14.35
C ARG A 18 17.53 21.51 13.82
N SER A 19 17.45 20.37 13.12
CA SER A 19 16.18 19.79 12.69
C SER A 19 15.24 19.69 13.90
N LEU A 20 14.00 20.20 13.76
CA LEU A 20 12.92 20.01 14.75
C LEU A 20 12.53 18.53 14.92
N TRP A 21 13.06 17.68 14.05
CA TRP A 21 12.75 16.26 13.93
C TRP A 21 14.00 15.42 14.15
N THR A 22 13.90 14.42 15.01
CA THR A 22 14.93 13.38 15.16
C THR A 22 14.35 12.05 14.70
N SER A 23 15.11 11.31 13.90
CA SER A 23 14.72 9.99 13.41
C SER A 23 15.75 8.92 13.77
N VAL A 24 15.27 7.71 13.99
CA VAL A 24 16.12 6.54 14.20
C VAL A 24 15.39 5.29 13.73
N THR A 25 16.09 4.39 13.04
CA THR A 25 15.61 3.04 12.74
C THR A 25 16.49 2.03 13.44
N THR A 26 15.89 1.11 14.20
CA THR A 26 16.62 0.09 14.96
C THR A 26 16.16 -1.31 14.61
N THR A 27 17.07 -2.26 14.69
CA THR A 27 16.78 -3.69 14.55
C THR A 27 17.26 -4.44 15.76
N ALA A 28 16.47 -5.39 16.23
CA ALA A 28 16.79 -6.26 17.35
C ALA A 28 15.80 -7.45 17.33
N ARG A 29 15.97 -8.46 18.20
CA ARG A 29 15.08 -9.63 18.15
C ARG A 29 13.67 -9.34 18.68
N THR A 30 13.53 -8.36 19.55
CA THR A 30 12.25 -7.98 20.17
C THR A 30 11.95 -6.50 19.94
N THR A 31 10.66 -6.16 20.01
CA THR A 31 10.20 -4.76 20.00
C THR A 31 10.79 -3.96 21.15
N GLU A 32 10.90 -4.57 22.33
CA GLU A 32 11.50 -3.95 23.52
C GLU A 32 12.96 -3.55 23.30
N GLU A 33 13.78 -4.48 22.79
CA GLU A 33 15.20 -4.23 22.53
C GLU A 33 15.36 -3.14 21.43
N CYS A 34 14.51 -3.17 20.40
CA CYS A 34 14.48 -2.12 19.37
C CYS A 34 14.19 -0.74 19.98
N ILE A 35 13.18 -0.63 20.86
CA ILE A 35 12.78 0.62 21.51
C ILE A 35 13.88 1.09 22.47
N GLN A 36 14.47 0.21 23.27
CA GLN A 36 15.56 0.57 24.18
C GLN A 36 16.76 1.13 23.39
N GLN A 37 17.18 0.45 22.32
CA GLN A 37 18.27 0.94 21.46
C GLN A 37 17.93 2.26 20.78
N ALA A 38 16.69 2.42 20.31
CA ALA A 38 16.25 3.65 19.64
C ALA A 38 16.29 4.84 20.61
N THR A 39 15.69 4.67 21.79
CA THR A 39 15.54 5.74 22.79
C THR A 39 16.86 6.18 23.41
N GLN A 40 17.87 5.31 23.49
CA GLN A 40 19.24 5.68 23.90
C GLN A 40 19.92 6.66 22.93
N GLN A 41 19.50 6.66 21.67
CA GLN A 41 20.10 7.47 20.61
C GLN A 41 19.34 8.78 20.36
N LEU A 42 18.12 8.88 20.90
CA LEU A 42 17.27 10.06 20.77
C LEU A 42 17.71 11.13 21.78
N SER A 43 17.94 12.34 21.28
CA SER A 43 18.43 13.47 22.07
C SER A 43 17.32 14.23 22.82
N ILE A 44 16.06 14.07 22.38
CA ILE A 44 14.88 14.71 22.99
C ILE A 44 14.24 13.73 23.98
N LYS A 45 14.11 14.18 25.23
CA LYS A 45 13.31 13.51 26.26
C LYS A 45 11.98 14.25 26.35
N ASP A 46 10.86 13.51 26.35
CA ASP A 46 9.49 14.05 26.38
C ASP A 46 9.05 14.82 25.11
N PRO A 47 9.17 14.25 23.89
CA PRO A 47 8.77 14.94 22.67
C PRO A 47 7.26 15.17 22.59
N ASN A 48 6.82 16.18 21.84
CA ASN A 48 5.39 16.41 21.64
C ASN A 48 4.75 15.27 20.84
N ILE A 49 5.40 14.84 19.77
CA ILE A 49 4.95 13.72 18.93
C ILE A 49 6.04 12.66 18.82
N CYS A 50 5.62 11.39 18.90
CA CYS A 50 6.39 10.21 18.52
C CYS A 50 5.60 9.43 17.45
N VAL A 51 6.17 9.27 16.26
CA VAL A 51 5.64 8.37 15.23
C VAL A 51 6.46 7.09 15.21
N ALA A 52 5.79 5.94 15.33
CA ALA A 52 6.39 4.62 15.28
C ALA A 52 5.88 3.83 14.08
N LEU A 53 6.81 3.43 13.20
CA LEU A 53 6.56 2.47 12.13
C LEU A 53 7.24 1.15 12.52
N VAL A 54 6.45 0.12 12.73
CA VAL A 54 6.92 -1.16 13.27
C VAL A 54 6.78 -2.24 12.20
N SER A 55 7.88 -2.95 11.91
CA SER A 55 7.89 -4.05 10.93
C SER A 55 6.92 -5.17 11.32
N LYS A 56 6.18 -5.71 10.35
CA LYS A 56 5.18 -6.75 10.57
C LYS A 56 5.76 -8.13 10.95
N SER A 57 7.08 -8.23 10.95
CA SER A 57 7.85 -9.40 11.39
C SER A 57 7.72 -9.75 12.88
N PHE A 58 7.26 -8.82 13.72
CA PHE A 58 7.16 -9.10 15.16
C PHE A 58 5.91 -9.93 15.47
N PRO A 59 5.98 -10.83 16.47
CA PRO A 59 4.84 -11.68 16.83
C PRO A 59 3.75 -10.94 17.60
N ASP A 60 4.06 -9.79 18.21
CA ASP A 60 3.11 -8.98 18.99
C ASP A 60 3.49 -7.49 18.97
N TYR A 61 2.47 -6.64 18.99
CA TYR A 61 2.56 -5.18 19.00
C TYR A 61 1.95 -4.52 20.24
N ARG A 62 1.23 -5.27 21.09
CA ARG A 62 0.46 -4.71 22.22
C ARG A 62 1.30 -3.88 23.19
N ALA A 63 2.53 -4.30 23.43
CA ALA A 63 3.44 -3.62 24.34
C ALA A 63 4.15 -2.40 23.71
N VAL A 64 4.13 -2.23 22.38
CA VAL A 64 4.90 -1.18 21.67
C VAL A 64 4.52 0.21 22.18
N THR A 65 3.23 0.52 22.19
CA THR A 65 2.73 1.85 22.58
C THR A 65 3.02 2.14 24.05
N GLN A 66 2.85 1.15 24.92
CA GLN A 66 3.15 1.24 26.35
C GLN A 66 4.65 1.43 26.62
N GLN A 67 5.50 0.70 25.89
CA GLN A 67 6.97 0.81 25.99
C GLN A 67 7.47 2.16 25.47
N LEU A 68 6.92 2.67 24.37
CA LEU A 68 7.24 4.01 23.87
C LEU A 68 6.80 5.09 24.88
N ALA A 69 5.61 4.96 25.46
CA ALA A 69 5.13 5.87 26.48
C ALA A 69 6.01 5.87 27.74
N SER A 70 6.54 4.71 28.16
CA SER A 70 7.40 4.62 29.34
C SER A 70 8.82 5.17 29.10
N HIS A 71 9.39 4.98 27.91
CA HIS A 71 10.77 5.38 27.61
C HIS A 71 10.88 6.82 27.09
N LEU A 72 9.96 7.26 26.22
CA LEU A 72 10.00 8.59 25.60
C LEU A 72 9.10 9.61 26.29
N LYS A 73 8.02 9.15 26.94
CA LYS A 73 6.98 10.01 27.54
C LYS A 73 6.46 11.08 26.58
N SER A 74 6.27 10.69 25.32
CA SER A 74 5.71 11.58 24.31
C SER A 74 4.30 12.03 24.67
N THR A 75 3.94 13.28 24.33
CA THR A 75 2.55 13.75 24.54
C THR A 75 1.59 12.96 23.67
N TYR A 76 1.98 12.66 22.43
CA TYR A 76 1.21 11.86 21.49
C TYR A 76 2.11 10.81 20.82
N THR A 77 1.64 9.57 20.81
CA THR A 77 2.26 8.47 20.08
C THR A 77 1.33 8.07 18.93
N LEU A 78 1.85 7.98 17.71
CA LEU A 78 1.09 7.71 16.50
C LEU A 78 1.86 6.71 15.63
N GLY A 79 1.22 6.13 14.61
CA GLY A 79 1.90 5.35 13.59
C GLY A 79 1.16 4.07 13.25
N CYS A 80 1.88 3.06 12.76
CA CYS A 80 1.27 1.79 12.39
C CYS A 80 2.30 0.67 12.24
N VAL A 81 1.79 -0.53 12.06
CA VAL A 81 2.56 -1.64 11.50
C VAL A 81 2.77 -1.42 10.00
N VAL A 82 4.00 -1.62 9.54
CA VAL A 82 4.44 -1.57 8.14
C VAL A 82 5.07 -2.91 7.77
N ASP A 83 5.14 -3.24 6.49
CA ASP A 83 5.72 -4.52 6.06
C ASP A 83 7.23 -4.51 6.31
N HIS A 84 7.94 -3.49 5.82
CA HIS A 84 9.38 -3.35 6.04
C HIS A 84 9.77 -1.98 6.59
N VAL A 85 10.83 -1.93 7.41
CA VAL A 85 11.53 -0.67 7.74
C VAL A 85 12.72 -0.42 6.79
N PRO A 86 13.14 0.85 6.58
CA PRO A 86 14.18 1.19 5.61
C PRO A 86 15.52 0.51 5.90
N SER A 87 16.26 0.19 4.84
CA SER A 87 17.61 -0.42 4.85
C SER A 87 17.74 -1.84 5.43
N VAL A 88 17.02 -2.16 6.50
CA VAL A 88 17.21 -3.40 7.28
C VAL A 88 16.02 -4.35 7.22
N GLN A 89 14.89 -3.94 6.62
CA GLN A 89 13.67 -4.73 6.41
C GLN A 89 12.92 -5.08 7.70
N HIS A 90 13.63 -5.53 8.73
CA HIS A 90 13.14 -5.81 10.08
C HIS A 90 13.40 -4.64 11.03
N GLY A 91 12.49 -4.37 11.99
CA GLY A 91 12.78 -3.46 13.11
C GLY A 91 11.70 -2.40 13.37
N ILE A 92 12.12 -1.32 14.04
CA ILE A 92 11.27 -0.18 14.40
C ILE A 92 11.90 1.12 13.90
N SER A 93 11.10 1.94 13.25
CA SER A 93 11.49 3.27 12.77
C SER A 93 10.72 4.33 13.54
N LEU A 94 11.43 5.18 14.28
CA LEU A 94 10.87 6.26 15.09
C LEU A 94 11.18 7.63 14.49
N LEU A 95 10.17 8.51 14.50
CA LEU A 95 10.29 9.93 14.22
C LEU A 95 9.73 10.70 15.40
N ILE A 96 10.53 11.56 16.01
CA ILE A 96 10.10 12.42 17.11
C ILE A 96 10.19 13.89 16.73
N GLY A 97 9.20 14.67 17.16
CA GLY A 97 9.09 16.11 16.90
C GLY A 97 8.69 16.90 18.15
N ASP A 98 9.10 18.16 18.21
CA ASP A 98 8.82 19.08 19.32
C ASP A 98 7.56 19.95 19.06
N LYS A 99 7.30 20.91 19.95
CA LYS A 99 6.19 21.88 19.95
C LYS A 99 6.09 22.58 18.60
N ASP A 100 5.12 22.18 17.78
CA ASP A 100 4.48 22.87 16.64
C ASP A 100 3.76 21.85 15.72
N CYS A 101 3.35 20.73 16.31
CA CYS A 101 2.69 19.64 15.62
C CYS A 101 1.31 19.43 16.24
N VAL A 102 0.30 19.35 15.39
CA VAL A 102 -1.08 19.15 15.80
C VAL A 102 -1.48 17.74 15.41
N PRO A 103 -1.62 16.82 16.36
CA PRO A 103 -2.06 15.46 16.08
C PRO A 103 -3.53 15.46 15.67
N PHE A 104 -3.90 14.47 14.86
CA PHE A 104 -5.28 14.17 14.53
C PHE A 104 -5.48 12.66 14.46
N HIS A 105 -6.71 12.25 14.76
CA HIS A 105 -7.15 10.87 14.67
C HIS A 105 -8.58 10.89 14.13
N ILE A 106 -8.83 10.09 13.11
CA ILE A 106 -10.16 9.83 12.55
C ILE A 106 -10.48 8.37 12.83
N PRO A 107 -11.39 8.06 13.77
CA PRO A 107 -11.82 6.69 13.99
C PRO A 107 -12.64 6.19 12.79
N ASP A 108 -12.69 4.87 12.63
CA ASP A 108 -13.66 4.24 11.74
C ASP A 108 -15.08 4.47 12.28
N SER A 109 -15.99 4.94 11.43
CA SER A 109 -17.36 5.28 11.81
C SER A 109 -18.31 5.10 10.63
N GLN A 110 -19.62 5.02 10.89
CA GLN A 110 -20.64 4.94 9.83
C GLN A 110 -20.71 6.20 8.96
N GLU A 111 -20.18 7.33 9.46
CA GLU A 111 -20.15 8.60 8.73
C GLU A 111 -18.91 8.75 7.86
N ARG A 112 -17.89 7.89 8.07
CA ARG A 112 -16.68 7.88 7.26
C ARG A 112 -16.99 7.26 5.90
N HIS A 113 -16.94 8.09 4.86
CA HIS A 113 -17.25 7.66 3.51
C HIS A 113 -16.08 6.86 2.93
N LYS A 114 -16.37 5.61 2.55
CA LYS A 114 -15.40 4.69 1.95
C LYS A 114 -15.56 4.75 0.43
N VAL A 115 -14.52 5.19 -0.27
CA VAL A 115 -14.50 5.14 -1.73
C VAL A 115 -14.41 3.67 -2.13
N ARG A 116 -15.24 3.27 -3.10
CA ARG A 116 -15.18 1.89 -3.64
C ARG A 116 -13.90 1.75 -4.44
N SER A 117 -12.81 1.36 -3.79
CA SER A 117 -11.68 0.78 -4.52
C SER A 117 -12.17 -0.54 -5.12
N ILE A 118 -12.01 -0.73 -6.44
CA ILE A 118 -12.33 -2.00 -7.09
C ILE A 118 -11.19 -2.97 -6.74
N SER A 119 -11.15 -3.42 -5.50
CA SER A 119 -10.21 -4.43 -5.04
C SER A 119 -10.79 -5.81 -5.33
N VAL A 120 -10.68 -6.27 -6.58
CA VAL A 120 -10.91 -7.70 -6.88
C VAL A 120 -9.83 -8.53 -6.19
N GLY A 121 -10.25 -9.53 -5.40
CA GLY A 121 -9.35 -10.50 -4.74
C GLY A 121 -8.99 -10.23 -3.27
N ARG A 122 -9.56 -9.22 -2.61
CA ARG A 122 -9.49 -9.12 -1.13
C ARG A 122 -10.74 -9.75 -0.52
N TRP A 123 -10.59 -10.90 0.13
CA TRP A 123 -11.68 -11.48 0.91
C TRP A 123 -11.77 -10.75 2.25
N GLY A 124 -12.69 -9.79 2.35
CA GLY A 124 -13.03 -9.17 3.63
C GLY A 124 -13.81 -10.14 4.51
N ARG A 125 -13.80 -9.92 5.83
CA ARG A 125 -14.75 -10.59 6.73
C ARG A 125 -16.17 -10.23 6.29
N VAL A 126 -17.16 -11.05 6.60
CA VAL A 126 -18.58 -10.71 6.36
C VAL A 126 -18.93 -9.33 6.95
N GLU A 127 -18.27 -8.96 8.05
CA GLU A 127 -18.32 -7.64 8.70
C GLU A 127 -17.80 -6.49 7.81
N ASP A 128 -16.83 -6.73 6.92
CA ASP A 128 -16.36 -5.72 5.94
C ASP A 128 -17.41 -5.46 4.84
N PHE A 129 -18.23 -6.47 4.51
CA PHE A 129 -19.38 -6.27 3.63
C PHE A 129 -20.49 -5.47 4.33
N ASP A 130 -20.66 -5.64 5.65
CA ASP A 130 -21.56 -4.79 6.43
C ASP A 130 -21.05 -3.35 6.53
N ARG A 131 -19.73 -3.12 6.62
CA ARG A 131 -19.12 -1.77 6.54
C ARG A 131 -19.45 -1.05 5.21
N LEU A 132 -19.61 -1.78 4.11
CA LEU A 132 -19.95 -1.25 2.79
C LEU A 132 -21.45 -0.99 2.59
N ARG A 133 -22.33 -1.57 3.42
CA ARG A 133 -23.80 -1.40 3.32
C ARG A 133 -24.29 0.00 3.73
N PHE A 134 -23.45 0.77 4.43
CA PHE A 134 -23.81 2.09 4.95
C PHE A 134 -23.29 3.24 4.08
N GLN A 135 -23.49 3.15 2.76
CA GLN A 135 -23.37 4.32 1.88
C GLN A 135 -24.71 5.05 1.86
N GLY A 136 -24.92 5.92 2.86
CA GLY A 136 -26.02 6.88 2.82
C GLY A 136 -25.86 7.77 1.58
N ASN A 137 -26.79 7.68 0.62
CA ASN A 137 -26.84 8.59 -0.53
C ASN A 137 -27.17 10.02 -0.03
N LYS A 138 -26.13 10.79 0.33
CA LYS A 138 -26.25 12.19 0.78
C LYS A 138 -26.37 13.21 -0.36
N LEU A 139 -26.60 12.77 -1.60
CA LEU A 139 -26.96 13.64 -2.73
C LEU A 139 -28.20 14.52 -2.42
N ASN A 140 -29.10 14.02 -1.56
CA ASN A 140 -30.27 14.78 -1.11
C ASN A 140 -29.94 15.94 -0.16
N GLU A 141 -28.78 15.93 0.51
CA GLU A 141 -28.39 16.95 1.49
C GLU A 141 -27.44 18.00 0.89
N GLY A 142 -26.55 17.61 -0.04
CA GLY A 142 -25.54 18.49 -0.65
C GLY A 142 -25.94 19.16 -1.98
N GLY A 143 -27.06 18.75 -2.59
CA GLY A 143 -27.49 19.26 -3.90
C GLY A 143 -26.56 18.89 -5.06
N TRP A 144 -26.92 19.23 -6.30
CA TRP A 144 -26.12 18.91 -7.50
C TRP A 144 -24.75 19.62 -7.54
N ASP A 145 -24.59 20.71 -6.80
CA ASP A 145 -23.33 21.46 -6.72
C ASP A 145 -22.23 20.71 -5.96
N SER A 146 -22.61 19.70 -5.15
CA SER A 146 -21.67 18.81 -4.48
C SER A 146 -21.14 17.69 -5.40
N PHE A 147 -21.74 17.50 -6.58
CA PHE A 147 -21.36 16.46 -7.54
C PHE A 147 -20.27 16.95 -8.49
N SER A 148 -19.04 16.45 -8.31
CA SER A 148 -17.90 16.82 -9.17
C SER A 148 -17.69 15.85 -10.33
N THR A 149 -17.63 14.55 -10.07
CA THR A 149 -17.45 13.48 -11.07
C THR A 149 -18.08 12.19 -10.57
N ILE A 150 -18.37 11.25 -11.47
CA ILE A 150 -18.87 9.90 -11.13
C ILE A 150 -17.82 9.13 -10.30
N SER A 151 -16.55 9.48 -10.47
CA SER A 151 -15.40 8.85 -9.80
C SER A 151 -15.16 9.38 -8.38
N ARG A 152 -15.83 10.46 -7.95
CA ARG A 152 -15.64 11.12 -6.65
C ARG A 152 -16.98 11.31 -5.93
N PRO A 153 -17.10 11.00 -4.63
CA PRO A 153 -18.34 11.21 -3.89
C PRO A 153 -18.74 12.69 -3.86
N ALA A 154 -20.04 12.96 -3.70
CA ALA A 154 -20.56 14.29 -3.40
C ALA A 154 -20.10 14.71 -1.98
N ASN A 155 -19.05 15.52 -1.88
CA ASN A 155 -18.30 15.71 -0.63
C ASN A 155 -18.82 16.87 0.24
N GLN A 156 -18.92 16.60 1.54
CA GLN A 156 -18.71 17.61 2.59
C GLN A 156 -17.22 17.60 2.95
N VAL A 157 -16.49 18.60 2.47
CA VAL A 157 -15.03 18.73 2.58
C VAL A 157 -14.65 19.25 3.97
N THR A 158 -14.76 18.40 4.98
CA THR A 158 -14.61 18.80 6.39
C THR A 158 -13.29 18.26 6.96
N LEU A 159 -12.44 19.15 7.49
CA LEU A 159 -11.21 18.77 8.19
C LEU A 159 -11.50 18.08 9.53
N PRO A 160 -10.57 17.30 10.10
CA PRO A 160 -10.62 16.90 11.50
C PRO A 160 -10.78 18.11 12.44
N SER A 161 -11.55 17.97 13.51
CA SER A 161 -11.80 19.07 14.47
C SER A 161 -10.52 19.67 15.05
N THR A 162 -9.49 18.85 15.25
CA THR A 162 -8.17 19.33 15.72
C THR A 162 -7.47 20.23 14.72
N LEU A 163 -7.69 20.03 13.41
CA LEU A 163 -7.15 20.88 12.34
C LEU A 163 -8.03 22.10 12.06
N GLN A 164 -9.35 21.99 12.19
CA GLN A 164 -10.28 23.12 12.02
C GLN A 164 -10.03 24.26 13.01
N THR A 165 -9.51 23.93 14.20
CA THR A 165 -9.26 24.90 15.28
C THR A 165 -7.94 25.67 15.12
N GLN A 166 -7.10 25.30 14.16
CA GLN A 166 -5.79 25.92 13.95
C GLN A 166 -5.89 27.11 13.00
N SER A 167 -5.25 28.22 13.37
CA SER A 167 -5.06 29.36 12.47
C SER A 167 -3.76 29.18 11.68
N GLY A 168 -3.84 28.72 10.43
CA GLY A 168 -2.68 28.64 9.54
C GLY A 168 -2.76 27.50 8.54
N VAL A 169 -1.76 27.42 7.67
CA VAL A 169 -1.57 26.33 6.71
C VAL A 169 -0.39 25.48 7.19
N PRO A 170 -0.53 24.15 7.31
CA PRO A 170 0.58 23.30 7.72
C PRO A 170 1.66 23.26 6.63
N SER A 171 2.93 23.25 7.02
CA SER A 171 4.04 23.05 6.09
C SER A 171 4.17 21.59 5.65
N PHE A 172 3.66 20.65 6.45
CA PHE A 172 3.75 19.22 6.24
C PHE A 172 2.65 18.48 6.99
N VAL A 173 2.09 17.44 6.36
CA VAL A 173 1.14 16.52 7.00
C VAL A 173 1.67 15.10 6.87
N PHE A 174 1.82 14.41 8.01
CA PHE A 174 2.08 12.98 8.06
C PHE A 174 0.81 12.20 8.42
N MET A 175 0.58 11.04 7.81
CA MET A 175 -0.49 10.14 8.22
C MET A 175 -0.15 8.66 8.04
N ALA A 176 -0.72 7.83 8.91
CA ALA A 176 -0.88 6.40 8.71
C ALA A 176 -2.38 6.11 8.64
N SER A 177 -2.81 5.45 7.58
CA SER A 177 -4.20 5.16 7.30
C SER A 177 -4.40 3.65 7.20
N ASP A 178 -5.62 3.20 7.44
CA ASP A 178 -6.11 2.02 6.74
C ASP A 178 -6.21 2.29 5.23
N ASN A 179 -6.76 1.35 4.46
CA ASN A 179 -6.87 1.47 3.00
C ASN A 179 -8.02 2.38 2.51
N GLU A 180 -8.40 3.40 3.30
CA GLU A 180 -9.51 4.31 2.99
C GLU A 180 -9.20 5.81 3.30
N PRO A 181 -8.08 6.39 2.83
CA PRO A 181 -7.71 7.76 3.16
C PRO A 181 -8.45 8.83 2.34
N ASP A 182 -9.16 8.47 1.27
CA ASP A 182 -9.58 9.39 0.20
C ASP A 182 -10.35 10.62 0.68
N GLN A 183 -11.32 10.44 1.59
CA GLN A 183 -12.10 11.56 2.12
C GLN A 183 -11.23 12.60 2.85
N LEU A 184 -10.23 12.13 3.62
CA LEU A 184 -9.30 13.02 4.29
C LEU A 184 -8.38 13.69 3.27
N LEU A 185 -7.91 12.97 2.25
CA LEU A 185 -7.06 13.53 1.21
C LEU A 185 -7.77 14.64 0.45
N ASP A 186 -9.04 14.45 0.06
CA ASP A 186 -9.87 15.48 -0.56
C ASP A 186 -10.02 16.71 0.35
N ALA A 187 -10.24 16.50 1.65
CA ALA A 187 -10.31 17.59 2.63
C ALA A 187 -8.98 18.34 2.75
N LEU A 188 -7.87 17.63 2.85
CA LEU A 188 -6.54 18.23 2.95
C LEU A 188 -6.14 18.95 1.66
N ASP A 189 -6.50 18.44 0.47
CA ASP A 189 -6.18 19.09 -0.79
C ASP A 189 -6.99 20.35 -1.03
N TYR A 190 -8.25 20.38 -0.59
CA TYR A 190 -9.09 21.57 -0.68
C TYR A 190 -8.62 22.68 0.27
N HIS A 191 -8.38 22.34 1.54
CA HIS A 191 -8.01 23.33 2.56
C HIS A 191 -6.52 23.68 2.53
N PHE A 192 -5.67 22.74 2.14
CA PHE A 192 -4.21 22.84 2.17
C PHE A 192 -3.55 22.35 0.87
N PRO A 193 -3.86 22.97 -0.29
CA PRO A 193 -3.38 22.50 -1.60
C PRO A 193 -1.85 22.53 -1.75
N ASP A 194 -1.18 23.48 -1.09
CA ASP A 194 0.27 23.68 -1.19
C ASP A 194 1.06 22.91 -0.12
N SER A 195 0.38 22.25 0.81
CA SER A 195 1.03 21.47 1.87
C SER A 195 1.44 20.09 1.37
N ALA A 196 2.71 19.74 1.59
CA ALA A 196 3.22 18.40 1.33
C ALA A 196 2.56 17.39 2.28
N LYS A 197 2.07 16.28 1.73
CA LYS A 197 1.41 15.21 2.48
C LYS A 197 2.16 13.91 2.21
N VAL A 198 2.54 13.21 3.27
CA VAL A 198 3.21 11.92 3.17
C VAL A 198 2.59 10.96 4.15
N GLY A 199 2.42 9.73 3.73
CA GLY A 199 1.91 8.71 4.62
C GLY A 199 2.12 7.31 4.11
N VAL A 200 1.61 6.38 4.88
CA VAL A 200 1.64 4.95 4.58
C VAL A 200 0.25 4.38 4.80
N ILE A 201 -0.17 3.47 3.92
CA ILE A 201 -1.29 2.59 4.22
C ILE A 201 -0.72 1.46 5.07
N GLY A 202 -1.26 1.23 6.26
CA GLY A 202 -0.75 0.20 7.17
C GLY A 202 -0.61 -1.17 6.48
N ALA A 203 0.38 -1.96 6.88
CA ALA A 203 0.48 -3.32 6.39
C ALA A 203 -0.68 -4.17 6.91
N SER A 204 -1.01 -5.23 6.18
CA SER A 204 -2.08 -6.12 6.61
C SER A 204 -1.63 -6.96 7.81
N THR A 205 -2.40 -6.90 8.90
CA THR A 205 -2.09 -7.62 10.16
C THR A 205 -3.12 -8.65 10.63
N PRO A 206 -3.99 -9.24 9.77
CA PRO A 206 -5.04 -10.15 10.24
C PRO A 206 -4.47 -11.40 10.92
N PHE A 207 -3.29 -11.84 10.49
CA PHE A 207 -2.62 -13.05 10.98
C PHE A 207 -1.86 -12.86 12.31
N ILE A 208 -1.69 -11.62 12.78
CA ILE A 208 -0.92 -11.31 13.99
C ILE A 208 -1.83 -10.68 15.04
N THR A 209 -2.65 -9.72 14.64
CA THR A 209 -3.51 -8.96 15.56
C THR A 209 -4.95 -9.45 15.56
N GLY A 210 -5.38 -10.20 14.54
CA GLY A 210 -6.79 -10.49 14.30
C GLY A 210 -7.57 -9.34 13.68
N GLU A 211 -6.94 -8.18 13.45
CA GLU A 211 -7.52 -7.00 12.81
C GLU A 211 -6.88 -6.75 11.43
N PRO A 212 -7.60 -6.15 10.45
CA PRO A 212 -7.06 -5.89 9.12
C PRO A 212 -5.78 -5.04 9.12
N TYR A 213 -5.70 -4.06 10.02
CA TYR A 213 -4.56 -3.17 10.21
C TYR A 213 -4.23 -3.03 11.70
N ALA A 214 -3.06 -2.50 12.00
CA ALA A 214 -2.66 -2.13 13.35
C ALA A 214 -2.10 -0.72 13.34
N LEU A 215 -2.95 0.26 13.65
CA LEU A 215 -2.60 1.67 13.77
C LEU A 215 -2.35 2.00 15.25
N PHE A 216 -1.29 2.74 15.54
CA PHE A 216 -0.97 3.18 16.90
C PHE A 216 -1.59 4.55 17.15
N CYS A 217 -2.42 4.64 18.18
CA CYS A 217 -2.97 5.91 18.66
C CYS A 217 -2.81 5.98 20.18
N GLN A 218 -1.85 6.77 20.62
CA GLN A 218 -1.43 6.89 22.02
C GLN A 218 -1.05 5.53 22.62
N GLN A 219 -1.87 5.00 23.53
CA GLN A 219 -1.67 3.71 24.19
C GLN A 219 -2.56 2.59 23.61
N GLU A 220 -3.30 2.88 22.55
CA GLU A 220 -4.24 1.96 21.91
C GLU A 220 -3.74 1.50 20.53
N ILE A 221 -4.19 0.32 20.12
CA ILE A 221 -4.01 -0.23 18.77
C ILE A 221 -5.39 -0.27 18.12
N LEU A 222 -5.51 0.36 16.96
CA LEU A 222 -6.75 0.48 16.20
C LEU A 222 -6.69 -0.41 14.96
N GLY A 223 -7.78 -1.16 14.71
CA GLY A 223 -7.94 -2.04 13.54
C GLY A 223 -8.27 -1.32 12.23
N SER A 224 -8.75 -0.09 12.34
CA SER A 224 -9.17 0.78 11.24
C SER A 224 -9.15 2.25 11.69
N GLY A 225 -9.17 3.19 10.74
CA GLY A 225 -9.08 4.62 11.00
C GLY A 225 -7.91 5.30 10.28
N ILE A 226 -7.64 6.54 10.68
CA ILE A 226 -6.47 7.33 10.25
C ILE A 226 -5.86 8.01 11.46
N VAL A 227 -4.55 7.92 11.60
CA VAL A 227 -3.78 8.64 12.63
C VAL A 227 -2.72 9.49 11.95
N GLY A 228 -2.46 10.69 12.46
CA GLY A 228 -1.48 11.56 11.82
C GLY A 228 -1.23 12.85 12.58
N PHE A 229 -0.42 13.71 11.98
CA PHE A 229 -0.18 15.04 12.52
C PHE A 229 0.07 16.05 11.40
N ALA A 230 -0.23 17.31 11.68
CA ALA A 230 0.10 18.45 10.83
C ALA A 230 1.16 19.32 11.53
N SER A 231 2.21 19.72 10.83
CA SER A 231 3.27 20.61 11.34
C SER A 231 3.11 22.01 10.77
N TYR A 232 3.24 23.05 11.60
CA TYR A 232 2.94 24.44 11.20
C TYR A 232 4.14 25.38 11.18
N ASN A 233 5.30 24.97 11.72
CA ASN A 233 6.44 25.88 11.91
C ASN A 233 7.72 25.43 11.19
N ASP A 234 7.57 24.66 10.11
CA ASP A 234 8.71 24.29 9.27
C ASP A 234 8.89 25.33 8.15
N GLN A 235 9.87 26.23 8.30
CA GLN A 235 10.29 27.13 7.21
C GLN A 235 11.07 26.41 6.10
N SER A 236 11.26 25.08 6.20
CA SER A 236 11.77 24.30 5.08
C SER A 236 10.67 24.01 4.07
N VAL A 237 11.00 24.20 2.79
CA VAL A 237 10.18 23.64 1.71
C VAL A 237 10.45 22.14 1.76
N ASN A 238 9.44 21.37 2.15
CA ASN A 238 9.49 19.91 2.05
C ASN A 238 9.28 19.56 0.57
N GLU A 239 10.37 19.30 -0.15
CA GLU A 239 10.31 18.83 -1.53
C GLU A 239 10.07 17.32 -1.50
N LEU A 240 8.91 16.90 -2.00
CA LEU A 240 8.53 15.50 -2.06
C LEU A 240 8.99 14.92 -3.40
N GLU A 241 10.00 14.08 -3.37
CA GLU A 241 10.54 13.41 -4.54
C GLU A 241 9.99 11.98 -4.62
N VAL A 242 9.36 11.63 -5.75
CA VAL A 242 8.84 10.27 -6.00
C VAL A 242 9.68 9.61 -7.08
N LYS A 243 10.32 8.48 -6.74
CA LYS A 243 11.17 7.71 -7.65
C LYS A 243 10.60 6.33 -7.91
N HIS A 244 10.27 6.06 -9.18
CA HIS A 244 9.88 4.74 -9.67
C HIS A 244 11.11 3.90 -10.05
N THR A 245 12.00 3.63 -9.08
CA THR A 245 13.32 3.02 -9.36
C THR A 245 13.27 1.60 -9.95
N SER A 246 12.16 0.89 -9.77
CA SER A 246 11.92 -0.45 -10.31
C SER A 246 11.34 -0.46 -11.73
N LEU A 247 11.04 0.71 -12.30
CA LEU A 247 10.42 0.84 -13.61
C LEU A 247 11.35 1.55 -14.57
N GLU A 248 11.18 1.25 -15.85
CA GLU A 248 11.84 1.95 -16.94
C GLU A 248 10.86 2.25 -18.07
N PRO A 249 11.07 3.35 -18.80
CA PRO A 249 10.27 3.67 -19.98
C PRO A 249 10.30 2.58 -21.04
N LEU A 250 9.17 2.42 -21.73
CA LEU A 250 8.99 1.57 -22.89
C LEU A 250 8.46 2.45 -24.03
N GLY A 251 9.36 2.86 -24.93
CA GLY A 251 9.02 3.76 -26.04
C GLY A 251 8.93 5.24 -25.64
N ASP A 252 8.47 6.04 -26.60
CA ASP A 252 8.44 7.50 -26.50
C ASP A 252 7.19 8.03 -25.78
N LEU A 253 7.21 9.32 -25.45
CA LEU A 253 6.05 10.02 -24.89
C LEU A 253 4.94 10.18 -25.93
N LEU A 254 3.75 9.70 -25.60
CA LEU A 254 2.54 9.74 -26.41
C LEU A 254 1.54 10.74 -25.83
N THR A 255 0.61 11.20 -26.66
CA THR A 255 -0.44 12.13 -26.25
C THR A 255 -1.78 11.42 -26.21
N ILE A 256 -2.54 11.58 -25.13
CA ILE A 256 -3.93 11.14 -25.06
C ILE A 256 -4.74 11.97 -26.05
N THR A 257 -5.19 11.33 -27.13
CA THR A 257 -6.02 11.97 -28.17
C THR A 257 -7.50 11.69 -27.95
N ARG A 258 -7.82 10.57 -27.29
CA ARG A 258 -9.19 10.25 -26.87
C ARG A 258 -9.21 9.36 -25.63
N CYS A 259 -9.99 9.75 -24.62
CA CYS A 259 -10.21 8.99 -23.39
C CYS A 259 -11.65 9.15 -22.88
N ARG A 260 -12.06 8.31 -21.95
CA ARG A 260 -13.30 8.42 -21.18
C ARG A 260 -13.09 7.86 -19.78
N GLY A 261 -13.13 8.73 -18.76
CA GLY A 261 -12.81 8.34 -17.38
C GLY A 261 -11.38 7.83 -17.26
N ASN A 262 -11.21 6.62 -16.73
CA ASN A 262 -9.92 5.93 -16.63
C ASN A 262 -9.55 5.06 -17.85
N ILE A 263 -10.33 5.12 -18.94
CA ILE A 263 -10.11 4.34 -20.16
C ILE A 263 -9.53 5.25 -21.25
N ILE A 264 -8.36 4.89 -21.76
CA ILE A 264 -7.75 5.47 -22.95
C ILE A 264 -8.28 4.72 -24.16
N LEU A 265 -8.70 5.46 -25.19
CA LEU A 265 -9.15 4.88 -26.45
C LEU A 265 -8.03 5.02 -27.50
N ASP A 266 -7.52 6.25 -27.66
CA ASP A 266 -6.52 6.55 -28.67
C ASP A 266 -5.34 7.36 -28.08
N LEU A 267 -4.13 6.95 -28.44
CA LEU A 267 -2.86 7.64 -28.19
C LEU A 267 -2.28 8.05 -29.54
N ASP A 268 -1.93 9.33 -29.69
CA ASP A 268 -1.41 9.88 -30.95
C ASP A 268 -2.22 9.45 -32.20
N GLN A 269 -3.55 9.48 -32.10
CA GLN A 269 -4.49 9.08 -33.16
C GLN A 269 -4.46 7.58 -33.54
N ALA A 270 -3.81 6.74 -32.75
CA ALA A 270 -3.78 5.28 -32.91
C ALA A 270 -4.33 4.56 -31.67
N GLY A 271 -4.79 3.32 -31.85
CA GLY A 271 -5.34 2.53 -30.75
C GLY A 271 -4.28 2.21 -29.68
N ALA A 272 -4.55 2.59 -28.43
CA ALA A 272 -3.57 2.53 -27.34
C ALA A 272 -3.00 1.11 -27.10
N THR A 273 -3.85 0.10 -27.12
CA THR A 273 -3.43 -1.31 -26.93
C THR A 273 -2.60 -1.83 -28.09
N GLY A 274 -2.90 -1.40 -29.32
CA GLY A 274 -2.12 -1.78 -30.51
C GLY A 274 -0.68 -1.28 -30.40
N LEU A 275 -0.50 -0.02 -30.01
CA LEU A 275 0.83 0.58 -29.81
C LEU A 275 1.65 -0.15 -28.75
N LEU A 276 1.05 -0.50 -27.62
CA LEU A 276 1.74 -1.27 -26.57
C LEU A 276 2.19 -2.64 -27.11
N LEU A 277 1.33 -3.35 -27.84
CA LEU A 277 1.67 -4.64 -28.42
C LEU A 277 2.79 -4.54 -29.46
N GLU A 278 2.82 -3.48 -30.27
CA GLU A 278 3.91 -3.23 -31.21
C GLU A 278 5.24 -3.04 -30.48
N LEU A 279 5.27 -2.24 -29.41
CA LEU A 279 6.46 -2.03 -28.58
C LEU A 279 6.96 -3.33 -27.93
N ILE A 280 6.02 -4.18 -27.47
CA ILE A 280 6.33 -5.49 -26.90
C ILE A 280 6.96 -6.42 -27.96
N GLN A 281 6.38 -6.48 -29.15
CA GLN A 281 6.85 -7.34 -30.25
C GLN A 281 8.22 -6.89 -30.80
N GLN A 282 8.48 -5.59 -30.82
CA GLN A 282 9.78 -5.03 -31.23
C GLN A 282 10.88 -5.34 -30.21
N GLY A 283 10.54 -5.48 -28.92
CA GLY A 283 11.51 -5.61 -27.83
C GLY A 283 11.83 -7.05 -27.37
N GLN A 284 10.96 -8.04 -27.60
CA GLN A 284 11.10 -9.40 -27.03
C GLN A 284 10.43 -10.51 -27.87
N SER A 285 10.81 -11.77 -27.63
CA SER A 285 10.08 -12.95 -28.11
C SER A 285 8.68 -13.02 -27.45
N ALA A 286 7.61 -13.14 -28.25
CA ALA A 286 6.20 -13.09 -27.82
C ALA A 286 5.77 -14.02 -26.66
N ARG A 287 6.58 -15.02 -26.29
CA ARG A 287 6.33 -15.91 -25.15
C ARG A 287 6.62 -15.28 -23.79
N ILE A 288 7.54 -14.32 -23.70
CA ILE A 288 7.96 -13.67 -22.44
C ILE A 288 6.96 -12.58 -22.01
N ALA A 289 6.22 -12.02 -22.96
CA ALA A 289 5.30 -10.90 -22.75
C ALA A 289 4.02 -11.23 -21.96
N LYS A 290 3.61 -12.51 -21.86
CA LYS A 290 2.36 -12.90 -21.19
C LYS A 290 2.41 -12.75 -19.68
N ASP A 291 3.60 -12.83 -19.09
CA ASP A 291 3.78 -12.81 -17.64
C ASP A 291 4.36 -11.47 -17.16
N GLN A 292 4.48 -10.48 -18.06
CA GLN A 292 5.04 -9.17 -17.75
C GLN A 292 3.92 -8.13 -17.58
N GLU A 293 3.95 -7.45 -16.43
CA GLU A 293 3.08 -6.31 -16.17
C GLU A 293 3.62 -5.04 -16.82
N PHE A 294 2.68 -4.24 -17.32
CA PHE A 294 2.95 -2.93 -17.91
C PHE A 294 2.23 -1.85 -17.12
N TYR A 295 2.86 -0.68 -17.08
CA TYR A 295 2.38 0.49 -16.36
C TYR A 295 2.34 1.68 -17.31
N LEU A 296 1.62 2.71 -16.92
CA LEU A 296 1.53 3.96 -17.65
C LEU A 296 1.98 5.10 -16.74
N GLY A 297 3.06 5.77 -17.13
CA GLY A 297 3.45 7.06 -16.58
C GLY A 297 2.52 8.13 -17.15
N ILE A 298 1.87 8.90 -16.28
CA ILE A 298 0.94 9.98 -16.63
C ILE A 298 1.52 11.29 -16.12
N TYR A 299 1.59 12.27 -17.01
CA TYR A 299 2.12 13.59 -16.71
C TYR A 299 0.97 14.59 -16.48
N PRO A 300 1.14 15.58 -15.60
CA PRO A 300 0.23 16.71 -15.52
C PRO A 300 0.02 17.38 -16.89
N THR A 301 -1.14 17.98 -17.11
CA THR A 301 -1.49 18.62 -18.40
C THR A 301 -0.58 19.81 -18.74
N ASP A 302 0.07 20.40 -17.76
CA ASP A 302 0.89 21.61 -17.87
C ASP A 302 2.40 21.32 -17.83
N SER A 303 2.83 20.07 -17.72
CA SER A 303 4.23 19.75 -17.43
C SER A 303 4.63 18.33 -17.84
N ASP A 304 5.67 18.24 -18.68
CA ASP A 304 6.36 16.97 -19.03
C ASP A 304 7.50 16.63 -18.04
N ASP A 305 7.56 17.30 -16.89
CA ASP A 305 8.52 17.00 -15.83
C ASP A 305 8.26 15.62 -15.20
N SER A 306 9.23 14.71 -15.39
CA SER A 306 9.24 13.37 -14.79
C SER A 306 9.11 13.36 -13.26
N SER A 307 9.50 14.43 -12.55
CA SER A 307 9.35 14.54 -11.10
C SER A 307 7.88 14.64 -10.65
N LYS A 308 7.01 15.13 -11.56
CA LYS A 308 5.57 15.27 -11.34
C LYS A 308 4.75 14.12 -11.92
N MET A 309 5.40 13.21 -12.66
CA MET A 309 4.75 12.02 -13.20
C MET A 309 4.13 11.18 -12.08
N THR A 310 3.01 10.54 -12.39
CA THR A 310 2.41 9.47 -11.60
C THR A 310 2.47 8.19 -12.42
N VAL A 311 2.63 7.04 -11.78
CA VAL A 311 2.63 5.77 -12.51
C VAL A 311 1.50 4.91 -12.00
N ASN A 312 0.67 4.45 -12.93
CA ASN A 312 -0.50 3.63 -12.65
C ASN A 312 -0.42 2.33 -13.45
N ARG A 313 -1.05 1.27 -12.95
CA ARG A 313 -1.07 -0.03 -13.64
C ARG A 313 -2.00 0.00 -14.84
N ILE A 314 -1.61 -0.70 -15.91
CA ILE A 314 -2.51 -1.00 -17.01
C ILE A 314 -3.31 -2.26 -16.62
N THR A 315 -4.62 -2.12 -16.44
CA THR A 315 -5.48 -3.19 -15.93
C THR A 315 -5.99 -4.14 -17.00
N SER A 316 -6.18 -3.61 -18.21
CA SER A 316 -6.66 -4.38 -19.37
C SER A 316 -6.50 -3.58 -20.66
N GLY A 317 -6.51 -4.28 -21.78
CA GLY A 317 -6.62 -3.70 -23.11
C GLY A 317 -7.28 -4.65 -24.10
N ASP A 318 -8.02 -4.11 -25.06
CA ASP A 318 -8.58 -4.87 -26.18
C ASP A 318 -7.83 -4.51 -27.47
N PRO A 319 -7.00 -5.41 -28.02
CA PRO A 319 -6.26 -5.15 -29.26
C PRO A 319 -7.18 -4.86 -30.45
N SER A 320 -8.38 -5.43 -30.48
CA SER A 320 -9.33 -5.25 -31.59
C SER A 320 -10.02 -3.89 -31.56
N ARG A 321 -10.26 -3.36 -30.36
CA ARG A 321 -10.94 -2.06 -30.14
C ARG A 321 -9.99 -0.91 -29.85
N GLY A 322 -8.72 -1.20 -29.57
CA GLY A 322 -7.68 -0.22 -29.21
C GLY A 322 -7.76 0.31 -27.79
N ASN A 323 -8.85 0.03 -27.05
CA ASN A 323 -9.07 0.57 -25.71
C ASN A 323 -8.11 -0.02 -24.67
N MET A 324 -7.80 0.77 -23.65
CA MET A 324 -6.91 0.44 -22.56
C MET A 324 -7.42 1.06 -21.25
N SER A 325 -7.54 0.26 -20.19
CA SER A 325 -8.02 0.70 -18.88
C SER A 325 -6.87 0.89 -17.90
N ILE A 326 -6.86 2.02 -17.22
CA ILE A 326 -5.82 2.39 -16.25
C ILE A 326 -6.36 2.28 -14.81
N ASP A 327 -5.54 1.75 -13.91
CA ASP A 327 -5.86 1.63 -12.48
C ASP A 327 -5.68 2.98 -11.79
N THR A 328 -6.64 3.88 -11.96
CA THR A 328 -6.59 5.21 -11.36
C THR A 328 -7.99 5.72 -11.03
N THR A 329 -8.09 6.46 -9.93
CA THR A 329 -9.29 7.19 -9.54
C THR A 329 -9.35 8.60 -10.12
N ALA A 330 -8.26 9.08 -10.72
CA ALA A 330 -8.20 10.36 -11.40
C ALA A 330 -8.74 10.25 -12.83
N ASP A 331 -9.56 11.20 -13.25
CA ASP A 331 -10.06 11.25 -14.62
C ASP A 331 -8.93 11.64 -15.59
N LEU A 332 -8.74 10.83 -16.64
CA LEU A 332 -7.77 11.11 -17.70
C LEU A 332 -8.31 12.20 -18.62
N GLN A 333 -7.41 13.03 -19.15
CA GLN A 333 -7.76 14.18 -19.98
C GLN A 333 -7.09 14.13 -21.35
N VAL A 334 -7.82 14.56 -22.37
CA VAL A 334 -7.27 14.74 -23.73
C VAL A 334 -6.19 15.83 -23.69
N GLY A 335 -5.07 15.56 -24.35
CA GLY A 335 -3.88 16.40 -24.36
C GLY A 335 -2.85 16.05 -23.28
N GLN A 336 -3.18 15.21 -22.29
CA GLN A 336 -2.18 14.71 -21.35
C GLN A 336 -1.12 13.87 -22.05
N ARG A 337 0.11 14.00 -21.57
CA ARG A 337 1.26 13.23 -22.04
C ARG A 337 1.37 11.98 -21.19
N VAL A 338 1.68 10.85 -21.83
CA VAL A 338 1.81 9.55 -21.18
C VAL A 338 2.99 8.78 -21.74
N GLN A 339 3.53 7.85 -20.96
CA GLN A 339 4.61 6.98 -21.39
C GLN A 339 4.35 5.56 -20.91
N PHE A 340 4.45 4.58 -21.80
CA PHE A 340 4.44 3.18 -21.35
C PHE A 340 5.68 2.92 -20.51
N MET A 341 5.51 2.14 -19.45
CA MET A 341 6.55 1.78 -18.51
C MET A 341 6.51 0.28 -18.31
N LYS A 342 7.67 -0.33 -18.10
CA LYS A 342 7.80 -1.74 -17.77
C LYS A 342 8.70 -1.93 -16.57
N ARG A 343 8.60 -3.08 -15.91
CA ARG A 343 9.51 -3.47 -14.84
C ARG A 343 10.93 -3.63 -15.39
N ARG A 344 11.91 -3.03 -14.71
CA ARG A 344 13.33 -3.26 -14.99
C ARG A 344 13.71 -4.68 -14.54
N ALA A 345 14.46 -5.40 -15.39
CA ALA A 345 15.01 -6.70 -15.04
C ALA A 345 16.11 -6.53 -13.97
N SER A 346 15.72 -6.69 -12.70
CA SER A 346 16.58 -6.74 -11.50
C SER A 346 17.60 -5.62 -11.32
N ASP A 347 17.47 -4.85 -10.24
CA ASP A 347 18.64 -4.40 -9.48
C ASP A 347 18.31 -4.16 -8.01
N ASN A 348 19.28 -4.47 -7.16
CA ASN A 348 19.32 -4.02 -5.77
C ASN A 348 19.42 -2.50 -5.79
N VAL A 349 18.27 -1.83 -5.84
CA VAL A 349 18.21 -0.37 -5.74
C VAL A 349 18.84 0.02 -4.41
N HIS A 350 20.03 0.61 -4.48
CA HIS A 350 20.68 1.24 -3.36
C HIS A 350 19.81 2.42 -2.94
N VAL A 351 19.13 2.28 -1.81
CA VAL A 351 18.37 3.38 -1.23
C VAL A 351 19.40 4.41 -0.75
N PRO A 352 19.37 5.65 -1.27
CA PRO A 352 20.28 6.69 -0.82
C PRO A 352 20.18 6.87 0.70
N ALA A 353 21.31 7.17 1.35
CA ALA A 353 21.36 7.47 2.77
C ALA A 353 20.79 8.87 3.04
N GLU A 354 19.46 9.06 2.89
CA GLU A 354 18.79 10.34 3.12
C GLU A 354 17.43 10.15 3.84
N LYS A 355 16.99 11.19 4.55
CA LYS A 355 16.05 11.12 5.68
C LYS A 355 14.58 11.12 5.21
N MET A 356 13.76 10.25 5.82
CA MET A 356 12.36 9.92 5.48
C MET A 356 12.16 9.20 4.14
N ILE A 357 12.04 7.87 4.18
CA ILE A 357 11.91 6.98 3.03
C ILE A 357 10.65 6.13 3.15
N PHE A 358 9.68 6.34 2.27
CA PHE A 358 8.48 5.52 2.18
C PHE A 358 8.50 4.71 0.91
N GLY A 359 8.00 3.48 0.96
CA GLY A 359 7.96 2.64 -0.23
C GLY A 359 6.82 1.67 -0.30
N VAL A 360 6.72 1.03 -1.46
CA VAL A 360 5.75 -0.04 -1.70
C VAL A 360 6.48 -1.36 -1.74
N VAL A 361 5.93 -2.35 -1.05
CA VAL A 361 6.41 -3.73 -1.09
C VAL A 361 5.57 -4.50 -2.09
N ASP A 362 6.25 -5.21 -2.98
CA ASP A 362 5.59 -6.15 -3.88
C ASP A 362 4.94 -7.27 -3.04
N LYS A 363 3.70 -7.64 -3.36
CA LYS A 363 2.94 -8.69 -2.66
C LYS A 363 3.70 -10.01 -2.57
N ASP A 364 4.50 -10.34 -3.59
CA ASP A 364 5.35 -11.54 -3.64
C ASP A 364 6.63 -11.45 -2.79
N TYR A 365 6.88 -10.29 -2.20
CA TYR A 365 8.06 -10.00 -1.38
C TYR A 365 7.68 -9.42 -0.01
N THR A 366 6.41 -9.53 0.38
CA THR A 366 5.96 -9.23 1.74
C THR A 366 6.61 -10.19 2.74
N ILE A 367 6.68 -9.79 4.01
CA ILE A 367 7.20 -10.67 5.07
C ILE A 367 6.39 -11.96 5.20
N ASP A 368 5.08 -11.93 4.92
CA ASP A 368 4.23 -13.12 4.97
C ASP A 368 4.52 -14.06 3.80
N ALA A 369 4.84 -13.52 2.62
CA ALA A 369 5.18 -14.30 1.43
C ALA A 369 6.62 -14.82 1.45
N LYS A 370 7.56 -14.01 1.97
CA LYS A 370 9.00 -14.28 2.06
C LYS A 370 9.51 -13.86 3.44
N PRO A 371 9.51 -14.77 4.42
CA PRO A 371 9.91 -14.45 5.79
C PRO A 371 11.36 -14.00 5.86
N ILE A 372 11.61 -12.97 6.66
CA ILE A 372 12.95 -12.43 6.86
C ILE A 372 13.66 -13.14 8.02
N GLN A 373 14.96 -13.34 7.88
CA GLN A 373 15.80 -13.82 8.98
C GLN A 373 16.05 -12.67 9.96
N LEU A 374 15.72 -12.89 11.23
CA LEU A 374 15.94 -11.91 12.28
C LEU A 374 17.45 -11.71 12.51
N PRO A 375 17.93 -10.46 12.66
CA PRO A 375 19.34 -10.21 12.86
C PRO A 375 19.84 -10.74 14.21
N ASP A 376 21.04 -11.31 14.23
CA ASP A 376 21.70 -11.76 15.45
C ASP A 376 22.26 -10.62 16.30
N THR A 377 22.60 -9.49 15.66
CA THR A 377 23.17 -8.32 16.32
C THR A 377 22.27 -7.10 16.10
N PRO A 378 21.98 -6.34 17.16
CA PRO A 378 21.22 -5.11 17.01
C PRO A 378 21.96 -4.10 16.13
N LYS A 379 21.21 -3.40 15.27
CA LYS A 379 21.74 -2.30 14.44
C LYS A 379 20.92 -1.05 14.68
N VAL A 380 21.62 0.08 14.68
CA VAL A 380 21.02 1.41 14.81
C VAL A 380 21.40 2.22 13.59
N LEU A 381 20.37 2.73 12.91
CA LEU A 381 20.50 3.65 11.79
C LEU A 381 20.00 5.01 12.25
N LEU A 382 20.94 5.89 12.56
CA LEU A 382 20.63 7.27 12.92
C LEU A 382 20.08 8.00 11.70
N ASP A 383 19.17 8.93 11.96
CA ASP A 383 18.60 9.83 10.96
C ASP A 383 17.76 9.15 9.86
N VAL A 384 17.51 7.84 9.98
CA VAL A 384 16.66 7.09 9.06
C VAL A 384 15.27 6.93 9.67
N PHE A 385 14.24 7.31 8.91
CA PHE A 385 12.85 7.05 9.24
C PHE A 385 12.09 6.62 7.99
N GLY A 386 11.08 5.79 8.17
CA GLY A 386 10.08 5.49 7.18
C GLY A 386 9.64 4.05 7.25
N GLY A 387 9.01 3.57 6.18
CA GLY A 387 8.45 2.24 6.11
C GLY A 387 7.94 1.94 4.73
N ALA A 388 7.82 0.66 4.43
CA ALA A 388 7.21 0.19 3.20
C ALA A 388 6.02 -0.72 3.49
N SER A 389 4.99 -0.63 2.65
CA SER A 389 3.76 -1.39 2.79
C SER A 389 3.32 -1.97 1.45
N GLU A 390 2.71 -3.15 1.48
CA GLU A 390 2.04 -3.80 0.37
C GLU A 390 0.73 -3.12 -0.04
N ASN A 391 0.20 -2.25 0.81
CA ASN A 391 -1.05 -1.53 0.57
C ASN A 391 -0.83 -0.12 -0.01
N GLY A 392 0.44 0.29 -0.21
CA GLY A 392 0.79 1.56 -0.82
C GLY A 392 1.23 2.65 0.15
N ILE A 393 1.60 3.78 -0.42
CA ILE A 393 2.03 4.99 0.27
C ILE A 393 1.17 6.18 -0.14
N ILE A 394 0.98 7.13 0.76
CA ILE A 394 0.22 8.36 0.49
C ILE A 394 1.22 9.45 0.08
N VAL A 395 0.94 10.11 -1.03
CA VAL A 395 1.76 11.19 -1.60
C VAL A 395 0.85 12.33 -2.01
N GLY A 396 1.01 13.49 -1.37
CA GLY A 396 0.45 14.77 -1.79
C GLY A 396 1.56 15.76 -2.06
N ARG A 397 1.78 16.08 -3.33
CA ARG A 397 2.75 17.08 -3.79
C ARG A 397 2.06 18.46 -3.84
N PRO A 398 2.72 19.55 -3.44
CA PRO A 398 2.14 20.89 -3.51
C PRO A 398 1.55 21.19 -4.89
N GLY A 399 0.30 21.66 -4.92
CA GLY A 399 -0.42 22.00 -6.15
C GLY A 399 -0.91 20.80 -6.99
N LEU A 400 -0.69 19.56 -6.54
CA LEU A 400 -1.19 18.35 -7.17
C LEU A 400 -2.13 17.62 -6.22
N ALA A 401 -3.10 16.89 -6.79
CA ALA A 401 -3.97 16.03 -6.01
C ALA A 401 -3.16 14.93 -5.30
N SER A 402 -3.48 14.74 -4.03
CA SER A 402 -2.99 13.64 -3.20
C SER A 402 -3.51 12.32 -3.73
N GLN A 403 -2.68 11.30 -3.59
CA GLN A 403 -2.94 9.99 -4.17
C GLN A 403 -2.24 8.89 -3.39
N ILE A 404 -2.81 7.69 -3.46
CA ILE A 404 -2.16 6.46 -3.02
C ILE A 404 -1.31 5.96 -4.18
N LEU A 405 -0.03 5.73 -3.93
CA LEU A 405 0.87 5.07 -4.85
C LEU A 405 1.12 3.65 -4.36
N ASP A 406 0.73 2.66 -5.15
CA ASP A 406 0.83 1.23 -4.86
C ASP A 406 1.63 0.46 -5.93
N VAL A 407 2.23 1.18 -6.88
CA VAL A 407 3.06 0.64 -7.96
C VAL A 407 4.54 0.58 -7.51
N PRO A 408 5.32 -0.48 -7.80
CA PRO A 408 4.96 -1.67 -8.54
C PRO A 408 4.06 -2.59 -7.72
N TYR A 409 2.86 -2.79 -8.23
CA TYR A 409 1.90 -3.75 -7.74
C TYR A 409 2.09 -4.99 -8.59
N SER A 410 2.63 -6.07 -8.03
CA SER A 410 2.69 -7.34 -8.76
C SER A 410 1.54 -8.25 -8.34
N VAL A 411 0.69 -8.54 -9.32
CA VAL A 411 -0.26 -9.65 -9.29
C VAL A 411 -0.11 -10.35 -10.64
N GLY A 412 1.12 -10.81 -10.88
CA GLY A 412 1.41 -11.80 -11.91
C GLY A 412 1.11 -13.21 -11.40
N LEU A 413 1.19 -14.19 -12.30
CA LEU A 413 1.29 -15.57 -11.86
C LEU A 413 2.74 -15.84 -11.37
N PRO A 414 2.94 -16.67 -10.35
CA PRO A 414 1.90 -17.35 -9.57
C PRO A 414 1.20 -16.42 -8.57
N GLN A 415 -0.13 -16.45 -8.53
CA GLN A 415 -0.91 -15.76 -7.48
C GLN A 415 -1.11 -16.67 -6.28
N HIS A 416 -1.50 -16.14 -5.11
CA HIS A 416 -1.80 -17.01 -3.97
C HIS A 416 -2.86 -16.46 -3.02
N ILE A 417 -3.52 -17.37 -2.30
CA ILE A 417 -4.39 -17.08 -1.16
C ILE A 417 -3.73 -17.63 0.10
N LEU A 418 -3.63 -16.82 1.15
CA LEU A 418 -3.18 -17.21 2.48
C LEU A 418 -4.36 -17.31 3.45
N LEU A 419 -4.38 -18.38 4.24
CA LEU A 419 -5.37 -18.67 5.25
C LEU A 419 -4.67 -18.98 6.57
N ASP A 420 -5.19 -18.47 7.68
CA ASP A 420 -4.76 -18.82 9.04
C ASP A 420 -5.96 -19.36 9.80
N PHE A 421 -5.81 -20.56 10.37
CA PHE A 421 -6.88 -21.24 11.12
C PHE A 421 -7.01 -20.74 12.57
N GLY A 422 -6.22 -19.73 12.96
CA GLY A 422 -6.38 -19.02 14.23
C GLY A 422 -5.85 -19.84 15.40
N SER A 423 -6.67 -20.10 16.41
CA SER A 423 -6.18 -20.72 17.65
C SER A 423 -6.06 -22.25 17.60
N GLN A 424 -6.63 -22.91 16.59
CA GLN A 424 -6.62 -24.38 16.49
C GLN A 424 -6.02 -24.85 15.16
N PRO A 425 -4.89 -25.57 15.19
CA PRO A 425 -4.35 -26.24 14.02
C PRO A 425 -5.30 -27.34 13.52
N VAL A 426 -5.48 -27.42 12.20
CA VAL A 426 -6.46 -28.31 11.56
C VAL A 426 -5.79 -29.31 10.61
N THR A 427 -6.45 -30.43 10.34
CA THR A 427 -6.11 -31.33 9.25
C THR A 427 -6.91 -30.94 8.02
N VAL A 428 -6.26 -30.62 6.90
CA VAL A 428 -6.95 -30.27 5.65
C VAL A 428 -7.14 -31.51 4.80
N GLU A 429 -8.39 -31.84 4.44
CA GLU A 429 -8.74 -33.03 3.64
C GLU A 429 -9.16 -32.68 2.22
N SER A 430 -9.83 -31.55 2.01
CA SER A 430 -10.19 -31.10 0.66
C SER A 430 -10.39 -29.59 0.58
N ILE A 431 -10.20 -29.07 -0.63
CA ILE A 431 -10.42 -27.67 -0.97
C ILE A 431 -11.59 -27.61 -1.95
N VAL A 432 -12.53 -26.72 -1.71
CA VAL A 432 -13.68 -26.47 -2.58
C VAL A 432 -13.51 -25.09 -3.19
N PHE A 433 -13.64 -24.97 -4.51
CA PHE A 433 -13.65 -23.68 -5.19
C PHE A 433 -14.87 -23.53 -6.10
N MET A 434 -15.37 -22.30 -6.21
CA MET A 434 -16.22 -21.86 -7.31
C MET A 434 -15.54 -20.67 -7.97
N PHE A 435 -15.20 -20.79 -9.24
CA PHE A 435 -14.56 -19.71 -9.99
C PHE A 435 -15.56 -18.97 -10.88
N GLN A 436 -15.15 -17.81 -11.42
CA GLN A 436 -15.78 -17.27 -12.62
C GLN A 436 -15.16 -17.94 -13.85
N GLY A 437 -16.01 -18.49 -14.74
CA GLY A 437 -15.53 -19.01 -16.03
C GLY A 437 -14.78 -17.94 -16.83
N GLY A 438 -13.67 -18.34 -17.47
CA GLY A 438 -12.68 -17.50 -18.14
C GLY A 438 -11.61 -16.90 -17.21
N PHE A 439 -11.71 -17.12 -15.89
CA PHE A 439 -10.83 -16.54 -14.85
C PHE A 439 -10.43 -17.58 -13.80
N VAL A 440 -10.16 -18.80 -14.26
CA VAL A 440 -9.85 -19.96 -13.45
C VAL A 440 -8.34 -20.20 -13.37
N GLY A 441 -7.84 -20.56 -12.19
CA GLY A 441 -6.47 -21.04 -12.02
C GLY A 441 -6.34 -22.47 -12.57
N LYS A 442 -5.40 -22.73 -13.50
CA LYS A 442 -5.27 -24.03 -14.18
C LYS A 442 -4.48 -25.06 -13.40
N LYS A 443 -3.39 -24.62 -12.76
CA LYS A 443 -2.52 -25.45 -11.94
C LYS A 443 -2.38 -24.78 -10.59
N CYS A 444 -2.81 -25.48 -9.54
CA CYS A 444 -2.83 -24.96 -8.20
C CYS A 444 -2.03 -25.88 -7.27
N ILE A 445 -1.34 -25.30 -6.29
CA ILE A 445 -0.56 -26.03 -5.26
C ILE A 445 -1.02 -25.57 -3.88
N ALA A 446 -1.31 -26.51 -3.00
CA ALA A 446 -1.59 -26.28 -1.59
C ALA A 446 -0.33 -26.53 -0.76
N LEU A 447 0.18 -25.49 -0.11
CA LEU A 447 1.28 -25.53 0.86
C LEU A 447 0.76 -25.19 2.26
N ALA A 448 1.40 -25.69 3.30
CA ALA A 448 0.98 -25.47 4.66
C ALA A 448 2.17 -25.25 5.62
N SER A 449 1.88 -24.61 6.75
CA SER A 449 2.85 -24.35 7.81
C SER A 449 2.40 -24.97 9.13
N LEU A 450 3.37 -25.40 9.94
CA LEU A 450 3.10 -25.88 11.30
C LEU A 450 2.95 -24.72 12.29
N PRO A 451 2.35 -24.95 13.47
CA PRO A 451 2.21 -23.93 14.51
C PRO A 451 3.53 -23.37 15.02
N GLU A 452 4.61 -24.16 15.03
CA GLU A 452 5.93 -23.71 15.49
C GLU A 452 6.63 -22.79 14.47
N SER A 453 6.19 -22.84 13.21
CA SER A 453 6.81 -22.13 12.09
C SER A 453 5.75 -21.62 11.09
N PRO A 454 4.82 -20.74 11.52
CA PRO A 454 3.60 -20.40 10.77
C PRO A 454 3.83 -19.64 9.45
N ASN A 455 5.08 -19.28 9.15
CA ASN A 455 5.46 -18.54 7.95
C ASN A 455 6.30 -19.37 6.97
N SER A 456 6.66 -20.62 7.29
CA SER A 456 7.62 -21.37 6.48
C SER A 456 7.02 -21.98 5.21
N TYR A 457 5.75 -22.42 5.28
CA TYR A 457 5.04 -23.08 4.18
C TYR A 457 5.78 -24.28 3.56
N ASP A 458 6.55 -25.02 4.37
CA ASP A 458 7.42 -26.12 3.91
C ASP A 458 6.66 -27.43 3.64
N ILE A 459 5.38 -27.52 4.00
CA ILE A 459 4.59 -28.76 3.85
C ILE A 459 3.76 -28.66 2.58
N GLU A 460 4.09 -29.44 1.56
CA GLU A 460 3.24 -29.59 0.38
C GLU A 460 2.08 -30.56 0.69
N LEU A 461 0.85 -30.04 0.68
CA LEU A 461 -0.35 -30.86 0.86
C LEU A 461 -0.78 -31.52 -0.45
N GLY A 462 -0.51 -30.90 -1.60
CA GLY A 462 -0.74 -31.47 -2.93
C GLY A 462 -1.06 -30.43 -4.00
N ALA A 463 -1.19 -30.92 -5.24
CA ALA A 463 -1.55 -30.11 -6.40
C ALA A 463 -2.94 -30.48 -6.94
N PHE A 464 -3.67 -29.51 -7.49
CA PHE A 464 -4.99 -29.69 -8.07
C PHE A 464 -5.20 -28.80 -9.31
N TYR A 465 -6.12 -29.21 -10.18
CA TYR A 465 -6.29 -28.64 -11.52
C TYR A 465 -7.76 -28.31 -11.78
N PRO A 466 -8.21 -27.10 -11.44
CA PRO A 466 -9.57 -26.67 -11.70
C PRO A 466 -9.92 -26.60 -13.19
N GLU A 467 -11.15 -27.00 -13.54
CA GLU A 467 -11.72 -26.82 -14.87
C GLU A 467 -12.26 -25.41 -15.05
N ASP A 468 -12.23 -24.90 -16.29
CA ASP A 468 -12.74 -23.57 -16.66
C ASP A 468 -14.28 -23.52 -16.70
N ILE A 469 -14.90 -23.65 -15.54
CA ILE A 469 -16.34 -23.67 -15.33
C ILE A 469 -16.72 -22.85 -14.10
N ASN A 470 -17.96 -22.40 -14.05
CA ASN A 470 -18.47 -21.57 -12.95
C ASN A 470 -19.17 -22.37 -11.83
N SER A 471 -19.27 -23.69 -11.96
CA SER A 471 -19.82 -24.56 -10.91
C SER A 471 -18.78 -24.84 -9.84
N THR A 472 -19.27 -25.13 -8.63
CA THR A 472 -18.42 -25.58 -7.52
C THR A 472 -17.67 -26.87 -7.87
N GLN A 473 -16.38 -26.90 -7.55
CA GLN A 473 -15.46 -28.02 -7.76
C GLN A 473 -14.78 -28.37 -6.44
N THR A 474 -14.62 -29.66 -6.15
CA THR A 474 -13.99 -30.16 -4.92
C THR A 474 -12.72 -30.92 -5.25
N PHE A 475 -11.64 -30.59 -4.57
CA PHE A 475 -10.30 -31.14 -4.76
C PHE A 475 -9.87 -31.86 -3.48
N PRO A 476 -9.90 -33.19 -3.44
CA PRO A 476 -9.36 -33.94 -2.31
C PRO A 476 -7.84 -33.79 -2.27
N LEU A 477 -7.31 -33.55 -1.07
CA LEU A 477 -5.87 -33.51 -0.82
C LEU A 477 -5.44 -34.84 -0.18
N PRO A 478 -4.20 -35.29 -0.45
CA PRO A 478 -3.57 -36.37 0.30
C PRO A 478 -3.75 -36.19 1.81
N SER A 479 -4.18 -37.25 2.49
CA SER A 479 -4.31 -37.23 3.96
C SER A 479 -2.94 -36.96 4.58
N SER A 480 -2.79 -35.78 5.18
CA SER A 480 -1.62 -35.40 5.97
C SER A 480 -1.93 -35.67 7.44
N GLU A 481 -1.04 -36.35 8.16
CA GLU A 481 -1.13 -36.46 9.62
C GLU A 481 -0.80 -35.14 10.33
N ASN A 482 -0.26 -34.17 9.59
CA ASN A 482 0.16 -32.90 10.16
C ASN A 482 -1.04 -31.98 10.38
N LYS A 483 -1.23 -31.53 11.62
CA LYS A 483 -2.11 -30.40 11.92
C LYS A 483 -1.43 -29.10 11.53
N VAL A 484 -2.05 -28.35 10.64
CA VAL A 484 -1.47 -27.15 10.04
C VAL A 484 -2.11 -25.89 10.61
N GLN A 485 -1.30 -24.86 10.78
CA GLN A 485 -1.71 -23.55 11.29
C GLN A 485 -2.15 -22.61 10.15
N ARG A 486 -1.41 -22.63 9.04
CA ARG A 486 -1.71 -21.82 7.86
C ARG A 486 -1.70 -22.66 6.59
N LEU A 487 -2.49 -22.20 5.63
CA LEU A 487 -2.61 -22.78 4.30
C LEU A 487 -2.34 -21.70 3.25
N LYS A 488 -1.47 -21.99 2.30
CA LYS A 488 -1.14 -21.18 1.13
C LYS A 488 -1.55 -21.92 -0.12
N ILE A 489 -2.52 -21.37 -0.85
CA ILE A 489 -2.97 -21.90 -2.13
C ILE A 489 -2.34 -21.06 -3.22
N ILE A 490 -1.45 -21.65 -4.00
CA ILE A 490 -0.73 -21.01 -5.10
C ILE A 490 -1.46 -21.35 -6.40
N PHE A 491 -1.72 -20.37 -7.24
CA PHE A 491 -2.23 -20.51 -8.59
C PHE A 491 -1.10 -20.19 -9.58
N GLU A 492 -0.51 -21.23 -10.17
CA GLU A 492 0.65 -21.09 -11.06
C GLU A 492 0.28 -20.61 -12.46
N GLU A 493 -0.94 -20.92 -12.90
CA GLU A 493 -1.41 -20.64 -14.24
C GLU A 493 -2.86 -20.13 -14.22
N SER A 494 -3.24 -19.29 -15.19
CA SER A 494 -4.62 -18.85 -15.39
C SER A 494 -5.13 -19.18 -16.80
N THR A 495 -6.45 -19.30 -16.91
CA THR A 495 -7.21 -19.32 -18.17
C THR A 495 -7.28 -17.94 -18.83
N ASP A 496 -7.24 -16.86 -18.06
CA ASP A 496 -7.25 -15.49 -18.56
C ASP A 496 -5.89 -15.07 -19.13
N PHE A 497 -5.91 -14.31 -20.22
CA PHE A 497 -4.68 -13.83 -20.90
C PHE A 497 -3.84 -12.91 -20.03
N TYR A 498 -4.46 -12.13 -19.13
CA TYR A 498 -3.79 -11.22 -18.22
C TYR A 498 -3.50 -11.87 -16.86
N GLY A 499 -3.59 -13.20 -16.77
CA GLY A 499 -3.30 -13.94 -15.55
C GLY A 499 -4.38 -13.83 -14.47
N ARG A 500 -5.51 -13.14 -14.71
CA ARG A 500 -6.53 -12.87 -13.68
C ARG A 500 -7.19 -14.16 -13.19
N ILE A 501 -7.45 -14.24 -11.89
CA ILE A 501 -8.18 -15.34 -11.26
C ILE A 501 -9.31 -14.75 -10.42
N THR A 502 -10.52 -15.27 -10.58
CA THR A 502 -11.70 -14.81 -9.82
C THR A 502 -12.33 -15.97 -9.10
N VAL A 503 -12.24 -15.95 -7.77
CA VAL A 503 -12.85 -16.94 -6.88
C VAL A 503 -14.13 -16.36 -6.30
N TYR A 504 -15.26 -16.99 -6.56
CA TYR A 504 -16.55 -16.65 -5.95
C TYR A 504 -16.78 -17.34 -4.61
N LYS A 505 -16.27 -18.55 -4.47
CA LYS A 505 -16.40 -19.35 -3.24
C LYS A 505 -15.13 -20.14 -3.03
N MET A 506 -14.68 -20.20 -1.78
CA MET A 506 -13.67 -21.15 -1.35
C MET A 506 -14.12 -21.78 -0.02
N ASP A 507 -14.10 -23.09 0.10
CA ASP A 507 -14.25 -23.76 1.40
C ASP A 507 -13.07 -24.68 1.65
N ILE A 508 -12.62 -24.76 2.89
CA ILE A 508 -11.62 -25.73 3.32
C ILE A 508 -12.32 -26.74 4.21
N LEU A 509 -12.25 -28.02 3.84
CA LEU A 509 -12.89 -29.11 4.57
C LEU A 509 -11.82 -29.95 5.28
N GLY A 510 -12.08 -30.29 6.54
CA GLY A 510 -11.10 -30.88 7.44
C GLY A 510 -11.61 -30.97 8.88
N HIS A 511 -10.73 -31.35 9.82
CA HIS A 511 -11.05 -31.55 11.23
C HIS A 511 -9.98 -31.04 12.20
#